data_AF-A0A963Y1R0-F1
#
_entry.id   AF-A0A963Y1R0-F1
#
_cell.length_a   1.000
_cell.length_b   1.000
_cell.length_c   1.000
_cell.angle_alpha   90.00
_cell.angle_beta   90.00
_cell.angle_gamma   90.00
#
_symmetry.space_group_name_H-M   'P 1'
#
loop_
_entity.id
_entity.type
_entity.pdbx_description
1 polymer ?
#
loop_
_entity_poly.entity_id
_entity_poly.type
_entity_poly.pdbx_seq_one_letter_code
_entity_poly.pdbx_strand_id
1 'polypeptide(L)'
;MITRHFDCGDTRSAATYSACNAYRYSLSRDWSGGGRRLLYILLNPSTATEEKNDPTIERCERRARRSGFDGFAVVNLFAFRATDPQALRQVADPVGPGNDAAIARAAADAALILCGWGIHGAFAARDKAVCNLLARSGRPLWHLGQTRAGQPRHPLYVGYATEPQPWVATRLPKNTDNCA
;
A
#
# COMPACT_ATOMS: atom_id res chain seq x y z
N MET A 1 -15.49 8.81 -8.63
CA MET A 1 -14.56 8.84 -7.48
C MET A 1 -14.54 10.24 -6.92
N ILE A 2 -14.27 10.42 -5.63
CA ILE A 2 -14.15 11.73 -4.98
C ILE A 2 -12.73 11.87 -4.47
N THR A 3 -12.01 12.92 -4.85
CA THR A 3 -10.70 13.24 -4.27
C THR A 3 -10.83 14.47 -3.41
N ARG A 4 -10.31 14.38 -2.19
CA ARG A 4 -10.25 15.47 -1.22
C ARG A 4 -8.82 15.85 -0.98
N HIS A 5 -8.60 17.14 -0.75
CA HIS A 5 -7.29 17.73 -0.56
C HIS A 5 -7.24 18.48 0.78
N PHE A 6 -6.08 18.48 1.41
CA PHE A 6 -5.81 19.26 2.60
C PHE A 6 -4.35 19.68 2.63
N ASP A 7 -4.11 20.98 2.74
CA ASP A 7 -2.77 21.55 2.76
C ASP A 7 -2.48 22.08 4.16
N CYS A 8 -1.35 21.66 4.74
CA CYS A 8 -0.94 22.08 6.07
C CYS A 8 0.58 22.26 6.12
N GLY A 9 1.01 23.50 6.37
CA GLY A 9 2.43 23.87 6.34
C GLY A 9 3.06 23.59 4.97
N ASP A 10 4.11 22.78 4.97
CA ASP A 10 4.80 22.33 3.74
C ASP A 10 4.08 21.17 3.03
N THR A 11 3.09 20.54 3.66
CA THR A 11 2.55 19.26 3.24
C THR A 11 1.23 19.41 2.49
N ARG A 12 1.21 18.95 1.24
CA ARG A 12 0.00 18.77 0.44
C ARG A 12 -0.50 17.35 0.57
N SER A 13 -1.76 17.20 0.95
CA SER A 13 -2.38 15.90 1.20
C SER A 13 -3.53 15.65 0.25
N ALA A 14 -3.66 14.41 -0.22
CA ALA A 14 -4.81 14.00 -1.01
C ALA A 14 -5.30 12.60 -0.64
N ALA A 15 -6.61 12.40 -0.61
CA ALA A 15 -7.25 11.11 -0.41
C ALA A 15 -8.36 10.90 -1.44
N THR A 16 -8.37 9.74 -2.10
CA THR A 16 -9.37 9.39 -3.12
C THR A 16 -10.29 8.28 -2.61
N TYR A 17 -11.59 8.52 -2.69
CA TYR A 17 -12.65 7.66 -2.18
C TYR A 17 -13.63 7.22 -3.27
N SER A 18 -14.40 6.18 -2.99
CA SER A 18 -15.64 5.90 -3.71
C SER A 18 -16.70 6.98 -3.40
N ALA A 19 -17.71 7.11 -4.25
CA ALA A 19 -18.81 8.05 -4.03
C ALA A 19 -19.57 7.79 -2.71
N CYS A 20 -19.67 6.52 -2.31
CA CYS A 20 -20.29 6.10 -1.05
C CYS A 20 -19.36 6.19 0.18
N ASN A 21 -18.12 6.66 0.03
CA ASN A 21 -17.09 6.74 1.08
C ASN A 21 -16.73 5.42 1.78
N ALA A 22 -17.26 4.28 1.34
CA ALA A 22 -16.92 2.95 1.88
C ALA A 22 -15.51 2.50 1.48
N TYR A 23 -14.99 2.99 0.36
CA TYR A 23 -13.68 2.63 -0.16
C TYR A 23 -12.74 3.85 -0.17
N ARG A 24 -11.48 3.67 0.23
CA ARG A 24 -10.39 4.63 0.02
C ARG A 24 -9.34 3.99 -0.88
N TYR A 25 -9.23 4.49 -2.11
CA TYR A 25 -8.35 3.95 -3.14
C TYR A 25 -6.91 4.41 -2.99
N SER A 26 -6.69 5.63 -2.48
CA SER A 26 -5.33 6.16 -2.25
C SER A 26 -5.31 7.24 -1.18
N LEU A 27 -4.16 7.36 -0.53
CA LEU A 27 -3.80 8.47 0.36
C LEU A 27 -2.38 8.94 0.01
N SER A 28 -2.12 10.24 0.05
CA SER A 28 -0.78 10.79 -0.19
C SER A 28 -0.48 12.00 0.69
N ARG A 29 0.81 12.23 0.91
CA ARG A 29 1.42 13.41 1.52
C ARG A 29 2.66 13.77 0.70
N ASP A 30 2.78 15.01 0.25
CA ASP A 30 3.94 15.50 -0.49
C ASP A 30 4.41 16.84 0.11
N TRP A 31 5.71 17.02 0.37
CA TRP A 31 6.25 18.19 1.09
C TRP A 31 7.33 19.00 0.37
N SER A 32 8.13 18.41 -0.53
CA SER A 32 9.28 19.11 -1.14
C SER A 32 9.23 19.24 -2.67
N GLY A 33 8.15 18.78 -3.32
CA GLY A 33 7.96 18.94 -4.77
C GLY A 33 8.91 18.14 -5.67
N GLY A 34 9.94 17.48 -5.11
CA GLY A 34 10.94 16.69 -5.86
C GLY A 34 10.43 15.38 -6.46
N GLY A 35 9.18 15.00 -6.17
CA GLY A 35 8.47 13.91 -6.83
C GLY A 35 8.95 12.50 -6.46
N ARG A 36 10.02 12.33 -5.66
CA ARG A 36 10.45 11.01 -5.21
C ARG A 36 9.54 10.51 -4.11
N ARG A 37 8.51 9.76 -4.49
CA ARG A 37 7.48 9.27 -3.57
C ARG A 37 7.77 7.85 -3.10
N LEU A 38 7.74 7.62 -1.78
CA LEU A 38 7.69 6.26 -1.23
C LEU A 38 6.25 5.73 -1.33
N LEU A 39 6.04 4.61 -2.02
CA LEU A 39 4.73 3.95 -2.04
C LEU A 39 4.67 2.84 -0.99
N TYR A 40 3.67 2.89 -0.13
CA TYR A 40 3.31 1.79 0.75
C TYR A 40 2.13 1.00 0.17
N ILE A 41 2.26 -0.33 0.13
CA ILE A 41 1.16 -1.26 -0.15
C ILE A 41 0.76 -1.94 1.16
N LEU A 42 -0.37 -1.55 1.74
CA LEU A 42 -0.85 -2.04 3.04
C LEU A 42 -2.09 -2.93 2.87
N LEU A 43 -2.68 -3.37 3.98
CA LEU A 43 -3.79 -4.32 3.95
C LEU A 43 -5.11 -3.68 3.51
N ASN A 44 -5.61 -2.76 4.33
CA ASN A 44 -6.85 -2.04 4.10
C ASN A 44 -6.81 -0.66 4.78
N PRO A 45 -7.52 0.34 4.25
CA PRO A 45 -7.68 1.64 4.89
C PRO A 45 -8.31 1.55 6.29
N SER A 46 -7.71 2.26 7.24
CA SER A 46 -8.32 2.56 8.55
C SER A 46 -8.81 4.02 8.59
N THR A 47 -8.60 4.73 9.69
CA THR A 47 -9.22 6.02 10.00
C THR A 47 -8.55 7.24 9.37
N ALA A 48 -7.35 7.13 8.79
CA ALA A 48 -6.70 8.28 8.17
C ALA A 48 -7.52 8.95 7.06
N THR A 49 -7.43 10.27 6.97
CA THR A 49 -8.05 11.09 5.92
C THR A 49 -7.00 11.94 5.25
N GLU A 50 -7.38 12.77 4.29
CA GLU A 50 -6.56 13.85 3.75
C GLU A 50 -6.03 14.78 4.85
N GLU A 51 -6.80 15.04 5.90
CA GLU A 51 -6.45 15.97 6.98
C GLU A 51 -5.74 15.30 8.17
N LYS A 52 -6.15 14.08 8.53
CA LYS A 52 -5.72 13.43 9.77
C LYS A 52 -4.99 12.13 9.51
N ASN A 53 -3.85 11.95 10.16
CA ASN A 53 -3.13 10.68 10.19
C ASN A 53 -3.73 9.73 11.25
N ASP A 54 -3.69 8.44 10.94
CA ASP A 54 -3.78 7.36 11.94
C ASP A 54 -2.36 6.90 12.32
N PRO A 55 -2.17 6.04 13.35
CA PRO A 55 -0.84 5.62 13.79
C PRO A 55 0.02 4.99 12.68
N THR A 56 -0.61 4.32 11.71
CA THR A 56 0.09 3.69 10.59
C THR A 56 0.60 4.74 9.62
N ILE A 57 -0.25 5.70 9.26
CA ILE A 57 0.10 6.78 8.35
C ILE A 57 1.16 7.70 8.97
N GLU A 58 1.05 8.01 10.25
CA GLU A 58 2.08 8.77 10.98
C GLU A 58 3.44 8.05 10.96
N ARG A 59 3.45 6.73 11.16
CA ARG A 59 4.66 5.90 11.04
C ARG A 59 5.25 5.92 9.63
N CYS A 60 4.40 5.83 8.61
CA CYS A 60 4.80 5.87 7.21
C CYS A 60 5.42 7.22 6.83
N GLU A 61 4.82 8.31 7.29
CA GLU A 61 5.31 9.67 7.06
C GLU A 61 6.69 9.88 7.69
N ARG A 62 6.84 9.57 8.99
CA ARG A 62 8.13 9.71 9.69
C ARG A 62 9.23 8.91 9.01
N ARG A 63 8.94 7.69 8.55
CA ARG A 63 9.90 6.86 7.82
C ARG A 63 10.26 7.46 6.47
N ALA A 64 9.29 7.92 5.70
CA ALA A 64 9.53 8.55 4.40
C ALA A 64 10.41 9.80 4.52
N ARG A 65 10.10 10.70 5.47
CA ARG A 65 10.93 11.89 5.77
C ARG A 65 12.35 11.52 6.18
N ARG A 66 12.52 10.56 7.12
CA ARG A 66 13.85 10.08 7.56
C ARG A 66 14.67 9.42 6.44
N SER A 67 14.02 8.90 5.42
CA SER A 67 14.66 8.23 4.29
C SER A 67 14.90 9.18 3.11
N GLY A 68 14.64 10.48 3.27
CA GLY A 68 14.91 11.51 2.26
C GLY A 68 13.97 11.48 1.05
N PHE A 69 12.76 10.95 1.19
CA PHE A 69 11.73 11.06 0.16
C PHE A 69 11.04 12.44 0.19
N ASP A 70 10.43 12.82 -0.92
CA ASP A 70 9.72 14.09 -1.09
C ASP A 70 8.23 14.01 -0.74
N GLY A 71 7.78 12.78 -0.46
CA GLY A 71 6.40 12.44 -0.16
C GLY A 71 6.23 10.94 0.01
N PHE A 72 5.03 10.52 0.38
CA PHE A 72 4.61 9.13 0.30
C PHE A 72 3.18 8.99 -0.21
N ALA A 73 2.88 7.82 -0.76
CA ALA A 73 1.52 7.37 -1.04
C ALA A 73 1.25 6.05 -0.33
N VAL A 74 -0.03 5.80 -0.06
CA VAL A 74 -0.53 4.54 0.46
C VAL A 74 -1.68 4.08 -0.43
N VAL A 75 -1.55 2.86 -0.91
CA VAL A 75 -2.65 2.06 -1.47
C VAL A 75 -2.74 0.76 -0.69
N ASN A 76 -3.81 0.01 -0.87
CA ASN A 76 -4.09 -1.16 -0.06
C ASN A 76 -4.48 -2.35 -0.92
N LEU A 77 -4.22 -3.56 -0.42
CA LEU A 77 -4.73 -4.79 -1.04
C LEU A 77 -6.26 -4.72 -1.20
N PHE A 78 -6.96 -4.20 -0.19
CA PHE A 78 -8.40 -4.01 -0.18
C PHE A 78 -8.71 -2.53 0.03
N ALA A 79 -9.60 -1.93 -0.78
CA ALA A 79 -9.94 -0.52 -0.60
C ALA A 79 -10.99 -0.28 0.48
N PHE A 80 -11.69 -1.31 0.95
CA PHE A 80 -12.75 -1.16 1.95
C PHE A 80 -12.19 -0.62 3.26
N ARG A 81 -12.82 0.43 3.79
CA ARG A 81 -12.38 1.12 5.00
C ARG A 81 -12.89 0.39 6.24
N ALA A 82 -11.97 -0.11 7.06
CA ALA A 82 -12.28 -0.80 8.30
C ALA A 82 -11.10 -0.73 9.28
N THR A 83 -11.38 -0.54 10.57
CA THR A 83 -10.34 -0.62 11.61
C THR A 83 -9.95 -2.07 11.89
N ASP A 84 -10.91 -3.00 11.87
CA ASP A 84 -10.68 -4.43 12.06
C ASP A 84 -10.55 -5.13 10.69
N PRO A 85 -9.38 -5.73 10.38
CA PRO A 85 -9.19 -6.53 9.18
C PRO A 85 -10.18 -7.69 9.01
N GLN A 86 -10.76 -8.22 10.09
CA GLN A 86 -11.72 -9.31 9.99
C GLN A 86 -13.01 -8.89 9.27
N ALA A 87 -13.36 -7.60 9.31
CA ALA A 87 -14.52 -7.05 8.62
C ALA A 87 -14.44 -7.25 7.09
N LEU A 88 -13.24 -7.35 6.52
CA LEU A 88 -13.04 -7.61 5.07
C LEU A 88 -13.71 -8.90 4.61
N ARG A 89 -13.86 -9.90 5.49
CA ARG A 89 -14.51 -11.18 5.17
C ARG A 89 -16.03 -11.10 5.08
N GLN A 90 -16.61 -10.02 5.61
CA GLN A 90 -18.06 -9.81 5.67
C GLN A 90 -18.56 -8.89 4.56
N VAL A 91 -17.65 -8.30 3.78
CA VAL A 91 -17.97 -7.42 2.66
C VAL A 91 -17.98 -8.23 1.37
N ALA A 92 -19.00 -8.06 0.54
CA ALA A 92 -19.13 -8.78 -0.74
C ALA A 92 -17.98 -8.48 -1.71
N ASP A 93 -17.57 -7.21 -1.80
CA ASP A 93 -16.42 -6.78 -2.59
C ASP A 93 -15.47 -5.92 -1.72
N PRO A 94 -14.57 -6.53 -0.93
CA PRO A 94 -13.63 -5.76 -0.11
C PRO A 94 -12.54 -5.09 -0.95
N VAL A 95 -12.29 -5.58 -2.18
CA VAL A 95 -11.29 -5.01 -3.09
C VAL A 95 -11.75 -3.63 -3.54
N GLY A 96 -12.99 -3.52 -3.99
CA GLY A 96 -13.61 -2.30 -4.49
C GLY A 96 -13.25 -2.02 -5.96
N PRO A 97 -14.17 -1.43 -6.74
CA PRO A 97 -14.12 -1.43 -8.21
C PRO A 97 -12.95 -0.62 -8.81
N GLY A 98 -12.42 0.36 -8.07
CA GLY A 98 -11.33 1.24 -8.53
C GLY A 98 -9.95 0.90 -8.00
N ASN A 99 -9.81 -0.17 -7.21
CA ASN A 99 -8.61 -0.37 -6.40
C ASN A 99 -7.39 -0.78 -7.24
N ASP A 100 -7.55 -1.70 -8.18
CA ASP A 100 -6.44 -2.16 -9.04
C ASP A 100 -5.87 -1.04 -9.90
N ALA A 101 -6.75 -0.18 -10.45
CA ALA A 101 -6.32 1.01 -11.19
C ALA A 101 -5.54 1.99 -10.30
N ALA A 102 -5.97 2.18 -9.05
CA ALA A 102 -5.27 3.04 -8.10
C ALA A 102 -3.90 2.47 -7.70
N ILE A 103 -3.80 1.16 -7.48
CA ILE A 103 -2.53 0.47 -7.21
C ILE A 103 -1.58 0.63 -8.38
N ALA A 104 -2.03 0.35 -9.60
CA ALA A 104 -1.21 0.44 -10.81
C ALA A 104 -0.66 1.86 -11.03
N ARG A 105 -1.52 2.87 -10.90
CA ARG A 105 -1.14 4.29 -11.00
C ARG A 105 -0.10 4.67 -9.96
N ALA A 106 -0.35 4.33 -8.68
CA ALA A 106 0.58 4.67 -7.62
C ALA A 106 1.94 3.98 -7.80
N ALA A 107 1.96 2.73 -8.29
CA ALA A 107 3.18 1.98 -8.56
C ALA A 107 3.98 2.58 -9.72
N ALA A 108 3.33 3.11 -10.76
CA ALA A 108 4.01 3.79 -11.85
C ALA A 108 4.78 5.03 -11.37
N ASP A 109 4.20 5.81 -10.46
CA ASP A 109 4.74 7.10 -10.00
C ASP A 109 5.71 6.99 -8.80
N ALA A 110 5.85 5.82 -8.19
CA ALA A 110 6.68 5.66 -7.00
C ALA A 110 8.17 5.97 -7.29
N ALA A 111 9.00 6.04 -6.26
CA ALA A 111 10.46 5.87 -6.35
C ALA A 111 10.85 4.50 -5.77
N LEU A 112 10.18 4.08 -4.70
CA LEU A 112 10.32 2.77 -4.06
C LEU A 112 8.93 2.23 -3.69
N ILE A 113 8.71 0.92 -3.89
CA ILE A 113 7.47 0.25 -3.52
C ILE A 113 7.74 -0.63 -2.29
N LEU A 114 7.18 -0.25 -1.15
CA LEU A 114 7.31 -0.94 0.12
C LEU A 114 6.01 -1.66 0.47
N CYS A 115 6.06 -2.98 0.51
CA CYS A 115 4.94 -3.80 0.91
C CYS A 115 4.92 -3.99 2.44
N GLY A 116 3.72 -3.99 3.02
CA GLY A 116 3.53 -4.06 4.47
C GLY A 116 2.14 -4.48 4.91
N TRP A 117 1.46 -5.36 4.17
CA TRP A 117 0.08 -5.78 4.45
C TRP A 117 -0.09 -6.86 5.54
N GLY A 118 1.00 -7.46 6.04
CA GLY A 118 0.92 -8.42 7.14
C GLY A 118 0.24 -9.76 6.78
N ILE A 119 -0.04 -10.57 7.80
CA ILE A 119 -0.50 -11.96 7.62
C ILE A 119 -1.85 -12.10 6.89
N HIS A 120 -2.71 -11.08 6.97
CA HIS A 120 -4.06 -11.13 6.41
C HIS A 120 -4.09 -10.89 4.90
N GLY A 121 -2.98 -10.50 4.27
CA GLY A 121 -2.94 -10.25 2.82
C GLY A 121 -3.22 -11.48 1.96
N ALA A 122 -3.01 -12.69 2.50
CA ALA A 122 -3.30 -13.95 1.81
C ALA A 122 -4.81 -14.22 1.63
N PHE A 123 -5.68 -13.45 2.30
CA PHE A 123 -7.12 -13.58 2.14
C PHE A 123 -7.51 -13.45 0.66
N ALA A 124 -8.31 -14.41 0.16
CA ALA A 124 -8.72 -14.49 -1.24
C ALA A 124 -7.57 -14.45 -2.27
N ALA A 125 -6.36 -14.87 -1.87
CA ALA A 125 -5.14 -14.79 -2.69
C ALA A 125 -4.83 -13.38 -3.22
N ARG A 126 -5.28 -12.35 -2.48
CA ARG A 126 -5.22 -10.96 -2.92
C ARG A 126 -3.78 -10.44 -3.00
N ASP A 127 -2.93 -10.84 -2.06
CA ASP A 127 -1.48 -10.60 -2.10
C ASP A 127 -0.86 -11.04 -3.44
N LYS A 128 -1.15 -12.26 -3.91
CA LYS A 128 -0.65 -12.79 -5.18
C LYS A 128 -1.16 -11.99 -6.38
N ALA A 129 -2.44 -11.65 -6.39
CA ALA A 129 -3.04 -10.83 -7.45
C ALA A 129 -2.38 -9.44 -7.54
N VAL A 130 -2.15 -8.79 -6.40
CA VAL A 130 -1.48 -7.48 -6.35
C VAL A 130 0.00 -7.59 -6.70
N CYS A 131 0.71 -8.64 -6.28
CA CYS A 131 2.09 -8.88 -6.72
C CYS A 131 2.18 -9.03 -8.25
N ASN A 132 1.26 -9.77 -8.88
CA ASN A 132 1.21 -9.91 -10.33
C ASN A 132 0.89 -8.58 -11.03
N LEU A 133 0.00 -7.77 -10.45
CA LEU A 133 -0.31 -6.43 -10.94
C LEU A 133 0.94 -5.52 -10.87
N LEU A 134 1.63 -5.52 -9.74
CA LEU A 134 2.84 -4.72 -9.52
C LEU A 134 4.01 -5.17 -10.37
N ALA A 135 4.12 -6.47 -10.69
CA ALA A 135 5.16 -6.99 -11.58
C ALA A 135 5.12 -6.33 -12.97
N ARG A 136 3.94 -5.89 -13.44
CA ARG A 136 3.78 -5.16 -14.70
C ARG A 136 4.42 -3.78 -14.70
N SER A 137 4.71 -3.21 -13.53
CA SER A 137 5.44 -1.94 -13.41
C SER A 137 6.94 -2.09 -13.69
N GLY A 138 7.49 -3.31 -13.69
CA GLY A 138 8.93 -3.56 -13.82
C GLY A 138 9.77 -3.14 -12.62
N ARG A 139 9.14 -2.76 -11.50
CA ARG A 139 9.81 -2.21 -10.33
C ARG A 139 10.01 -3.27 -9.25
N PRO A 140 11.16 -3.26 -8.55
CA PRO A 140 11.37 -4.16 -7.42
C PRO A 140 10.42 -3.82 -6.28
N LEU A 141 9.91 -4.87 -5.64
CA LEU A 141 9.15 -4.77 -4.40
C LEU A 141 10.11 -4.86 -3.22
N TRP A 142 9.79 -4.16 -2.13
CA TRP A 142 10.59 -4.12 -0.92
C TRP A 142 9.74 -4.43 0.31
N HIS A 143 10.37 -4.85 1.41
CA HIS A 143 9.71 -5.05 2.70
C HIS A 143 10.62 -4.64 3.86
N LEU A 144 10.04 -4.40 5.04
CA LEU A 144 10.79 -4.16 6.29
C LEU A 144 11.04 -5.45 7.10
N GLY A 145 10.93 -6.59 6.45
CA GLY A 145 11.03 -7.92 7.04
C GLY A 145 9.75 -8.71 6.82
N GLN A 146 9.82 -10.01 7.09
CA GLN A 146 8.72 -10.94 6.82
C GLN A 146 8.21 -11.60 8.11
N THR A 147 6.96 -12.04 8.08
CA THR A 147 6.37 -12.93 9.07
C THR A 147 6.88 -14.36 8.84
N ARG A 148 6.59 -15.29 9.76
CA ARG A 148 6.92 -16.72 9.55
C ARG A 148 6.26 -17.31 8.30
N ALA A 149 5.13 -16.75 7.88
CA ALA A 149 4.40 -17.15 6.67
C ALA A 149 4.89 -16.44 5.39
N GLY A 150 6.02 -15.72 5.44
CA GLY A 150 6.60 -15.01 4.29
C GLY A 150 5.89 -13.70 3.90
N GLN A 151 4.85 -13.30 4.64
CA GLN A 151 4.13 -12.05 4.40
C GLN A 151 4.93 -10.84 4.88
N PRO A 152 4.81 -9.66 4.26
CA PRO A 152 5.60 -8.49 4.61
C PRO A 152 5.08 -7.90 5.92
N ARG A 153 5.97 -7.60 6.87
CA ARG A 153 5.56 -7.06 8.17
C ARG A 153 4.94 -5.68 8.02
N HIS A 154 3.88 -5.46 8.80
CA HIS A 154 3.22 -4.17 8.84
C HIS A 154 4.15 -3.10 9.46
N PRO A 155 4.30 -1.91 8.85
CA PRO A 155 5.32 -0.92 9.24
C PRO A 155 5.15 -0.38 10.65
N LEU A 156 3.91 -0.39 11.18
CA LEU A 156 3.60 0.08 12.53
C LEU A 156 4.47 -0.58 13.62
N TYR A 157 4.84 -1.85 13.42
CA TYR A 157 5.56 -2.64 14.42
C TYR A 157 7.05 -2.85 14.09
N VAL A 158 7.59 -2.19 13.07
CA VAL A 158 8.99 -2.36 12.65
C VAL A 158 9.83 -1.14 12.95
N GLY A 159 10.94 -1.32 13.67
CA GLY A 159 11.83 -0.25 14.15
C GLY A 159 12.36 0.66 13.05
N TYR A 160 12.66 1.91 13.42
CA TYR A 160 13.10 2.95 12.49
C TYR A 160 14.51 2.75 11.92
N ALA A 161 15.33 1.93 12.57
CA ALA A 161 16.65 1.52 12.08
C ALA A 161 16.58 0.38 11.04
N THR A 162 15.43 -0.29 10.91
CA THR A 162 15.26 -1.34 9.89
C THR A 162 15.17 -0.71 8.51
N GLU A 163 16.09 -1.08 7.63
CA GLU A 163 16.11 -0.68 6.24
C GLU A 163 15.23 -1.60 5.37
N PRO A 164 14.63 -1.07 4.28
CA PRO A 164 13.95 -1.90 3.29
C PRO A 164 14.89 -2.94 2.67
N GLN A 165 14.39 -4.16 2.51
CA GLN A 165 15.07 -5.24 1.81
C GLN A 165 14.29 -5.64 0.55
N PRO A 166 14.97 -6.04 -0.53
CA PRO A 166 14.29 -6.51 -1.74
C PRO A 166 13.42 -7.73 -1.42
N TRP A 167 12.17 -7.68 -1.87
CA TRP A 167 11.28 -8.81 -1.77
C TRP A 167 11.41 -9.68 -3.02
N VAL A 168 12.16 -10.78 -2.87
CA VAL A 168 12.14 -11.86 -3.84
C VAL A 168 10.86 -12.67 -3.61
N ALA A 169 9.80 -12.32 -4.33
CA ALA A 169 8.64 -13.20 -4.39
C ALA A 169 9.14 -14.56 -4.91
N THR A 170 9.07 -15.58 -4.07
CA THR A 170 9.44 -16.94 -4.45
C THR A 170 8.72 -17.24 -5.75
N ARG A 171 9.48 -17.42 -6.84
CA ARG A 171 8.92 -17.71 -8.17
C ARG A 171 7.88 -18.80 -7.97
N LEU A 172 6.63 -18.53 -8.33
CA LEU A 172 5.68 -19.62 -8.52
C LEU A 172 6.36 -20.60 -9.46
N PRO A 173 6.39 -21.92 -9.15
CA PRO A 173 6.93 -22.89 -10.09
C PRO A 173 6.27 -22.63 -11.44
N LYS A 174 7.09 -22.49 -12.48
CA LYS A 174 6.59 -22.43 -13.85
C LYS A 174 5.68 -23.65 -13.99
N ASN A 175 4.43 -23.43 -14.38
CA ASN A 175 3.59 -24.52 -14.83
C ASN A 175 4.35 -25.14 -16.01
N THR A 176 5.04 -26.26 -15.78
CA THR A 176 5.52 -27.10 -16.86
C THR A 176 4.28 -27.76 -17.41
N ASP A 177 3.64 -27.08 -18.36
CA ASP A 177 2.75 -27.73 -19.31
C ASP A 177 3.63 -28.68 -20.12
N ASN A 178 3.85 -29.87 -19.58
CA ASN A 178 4.31 -31.01 -20.36
C ASN A 178 3.08 -31.57 -21.07
N CYS A 179 2.76 -30.96 -22.21
CA CYS A 179 1.92 -31.53 -23.24
C CYS A 179 2.75 -31.60 -24.52
N ALA A 180 3.51 -32.69 -24.65
CA ALA A 180 3.90 -33.39 -25.88
C ALA A 180 4.86 -34.52 -25.51
#